data_AF-A0A0N8H8S2-F1
#
_entry.id   AF-A0A0N8H8S2-F1
#
_cell.length_a   1.000
_cell.length_b   1.000
_cell.length_c   1.000
_cell.angle_alpha   90.00
_cell.angle_beta   90.00
_cell.angle_gamma   90.00
#
_symmetry.space_group_name_H-M   'P 1'
#
loop_
_entity.id
_entity.type
_entity.pdbx_description
1 polymer ?
#
loop_
_entity_poly.entity_id
_entity_poly.type
_entity_poly.pdbx_seq_one_letter_code
_entity_poly.pdbx_strand_id
1 'polypeptide(L)'
;MLSSLISRTCLQLLAFVAVARCASDAGSNSPQLDGDSDCDCFVINEALPTYYANHMFFDFRSLSEYAGVPDEIKDETKAYAAPYSNEYFSSDDWTDVWNMQTWDNSYGPGEGLANGGTVLMVNSRSNVYIEKNEDEDAASDTYMTLKTKRLPGFQTASEFQSVEANYLYVSMRMLARTVGSAGAVTGMFTYRDESGELADIQESDVEILTRGPRNKIQYTNQPSYSDDGDEYSEATRNATTPDWSSWVVHRLDWTPDVVTWYADGEVVARIEYQTPRDPTDLHFSCWSDGGTWSGNMSMNHEARQEIQWIEVLYNTTDKNVVEQKKRDEGACQRVCSIDKSDDAGKSTVLSGGSAMRMTFESGYRGMAAWVVALGVALFLQLV
;
A
#
# COMPACT_ATOMS: atom_id res chain seq x y z
N MET A 1 51.02 -23.17 26.88
CA MET A 1 50.42 -22.43 28.02
C MET A 1 50.20 -21.00 27.57
N LEU A 2 48.95 -20.53 27.64
CA LEU A 2 48.40 -19.14 27.67
C LEU A 2 49.14 -18.02 26.92
N SER A 3 48.53 -16.98 26.33
CA SER A 3 47.18 -16.53 26.01
C SER A 3 47.40 -15.10 25.49
N SER A 4 46.74 -14.66 24.40
CA SER A 4 45.80 -13.51 24.42
C SER A 4 45.56 -12.90 23.03
N LEU A 5 44.29 -12.90 22.67
CA LEU A 5 43.52 -11.87 21.96
C LEU A 5 44.19 -11.05 20.85
N ILE A 6 43.80 -11.30 19.60
CA ILE A 6 43.65 -10.24 18.59
C ILE A 6 42.28 -10.40 17.93
N SER A 7 41.53 -9.31 18.00
CA SER A 7 40.18 -9.09 17.46
C SER A 7 40.12 -9.38 15.95
N ARG A 8 39.06 -10.07 15.52
CA ARG A 8 38.73 -10.30 14.12
C ARG A 8 37.83 -9.17 13.63
N THR A 9 38.41 -8.18 12.98
CA THR A 9 37.68 -7.30 12.06
C THR A 9 37.82 -7.89 10.66
N CYS A 10 36.79 -8.61 10.20
CA CYS A 10 36.71 -9.06 8.82
C CYS A 10 35.88 -8.04 8.05
N LEU A 11 36.57 -7.27 7.21
CA LEU A 11 36.03 -6.27 6.31
C LEU A 11 35.28 -6.99 5.18
N GLN A 12 33.95 -7.01 5.19
CA GLN A 12 33.16 -7.47 4.05
C GLN A 12 33.04 -6.32 3.04
N LEU A 13 33.70 -6.47 1.89
CA LEU A 13 33.44 -5.63 0.71
C LEU A 13 32.12 -6.07 0.08
N LEU A 14 31.07 -5.26 0.24
CA LEU A 14 29.90 -5.28 -0.64
C LEU A 14 30.23 -4.46 -1.89
N ALA A 15 30.33 -5.14 -3.03
CA ALA A 15 30.44 -4.49 -4.33
C ALA A 15 29.07 -3.94 -4.74
N PHE A 16 28.84 -2.65 -4.48
CA PHE A 16 27.71 -1.91 -5.06
C PHE A 16 28.00 -1.68 -6.55
N VAL A 17 27.26 -2.37 -7.42
CA VAL A 17 27.18 -1.97 -8.83
C VAL A 17 26.19 -0.82 -8.92
N ALA A 18 26.71 0.41 -8.87
CA ALA A 18 25.94 1.60 -9.21
C ALA A 18 25.70 1.60 -10.72
N VAL A 19 24.49 1.20 -11.13
CA VAL A 19 24.03 1.43 -12.51
C VAL A 19 23.65 2.91 -12.61
N ALA A 20 24.51 3.72 -13.21
CA ALA A 20 24.17 5.07 -13.61
C ALA A 20 23.10 4.99 -14.71
N ARG A 21 21.83 5.26 -14.36
CA ARG A 21 20.77 5.47 -15.36
C ARG A 21 20.81 6.92 -15.82
N CYS A 22 21.00 7.11 -17.13
CA CYS A 22 20.76 8.39 -17.77
C CYS A 22 19.29 8.76 -17.59
N ALA A 23 19.02 9.98 -17.10
CA ALA A 23 17.68 10.54 -17.05
C ALA A 23 17.17 10.71 -18.49
N SER A 24 16.21 9.89 -18.88
CA SER A 24 15.30 10.18 -19.98
C SER A 24 14.15 11.02 -19.43
N ASP A 25 13.83 12.13 -20.10
CA ASP A 25 12.61 12.90 -19.89
C ASP A 25 11.39 11.97 -20.01
N ALA A 26 10.86 11.51 -18.88
CA ALA A 26 9.58 10.84 -18.79
C ALA A 26 8.54 11.91 -18.43
N GLY A 27 7.87 12.45 -19.44
CA GLY A 27 6.54 13.03 -19.21
C GLY A 27 5.66 11.90 -18.67
N SER A 28 4.96 12.14 -17.55
CA SER A 28 4.17 11.09 -16.89
C SER A 28 3.04 10.64 -17.82
N ASN A 29 3.22 9.52 -18.51
CA ASN A 29 2.17 8.87 -19.29
C ASN A 29 1.28 8.05 -18.34
N SER A 30 0.72 8.68 -17.30
CA SER A 30 -0.41 8.06 -16.60
C SER A 30 -1.61 8.15 -17.54
N PRO A 31 -2.36 7.05 -17.76
CA PRO A 31 -3.62 7.10 -18.49
C PRO A 31 -4.49 8.22 -17.93
N GLN A 32 -4.96 9.12 -18.79
CA GLN A 32 -5.80 10.24 -18.36
C GLN A 32 -7.17 9.69 -17.95
N LEU A 33 -7.49 9.78 -16.66
CA LEU A 33 -8.76 9.29 -16.12
C LEU A 33 -9.93 10.20 -16.51
N ASP A 34 -11.09 9.60 -16.70
CA ASP A 34 -12.32 10.31 -17.05
C ASP A 34 -12.70 11.33 -15.94
N GLY A 35 -12.71 12.61 -16.30
CA GLY A 35 -13.00 13.73 -15.40
C GLY A 35 -11.75 14.46 -14.90
N ASP A 36 -10.59 13.82 -14.90
CA ASP A 36 -9.38 14.38 -14.29
C ASP A 36 -8.78 15.55 -15.06
N SER A 37 -9.00 15.65 -16.38
CA SER A 37 -8.55 16.82 -17.16
C SER A 37 -9.18 18.14 -16.72
N ASP A 38 -10.32 18.05 -16.03
CA ASP A 38 -11.01 19.22 -15.50
C ASP A 38 -10.57 19.59 -14.07
N CYS A 39 -9.64 18.83 -13.50
CA CYS A 39 -9.23 18.91 -12.10
C CYS A 39 -7.80 19.40 -11.96
N ASP A 40 -7.56 20.28 -10.99
CA ASP A 40 -6.21 20.69 -10.59
C ASP A 40 -5.76 19.95 -9.32
N CYS A 41 -6.72 19.54 -8.48
CA CYS A 41 -6.49 18.71 -7.32
C CYS A 41 -7.78 17.96 -6.92
N PHE A 42 -7.60 17.00 -6.02
CA PHE A 42 -8.66 16.12 -5.54
C PHE A 42 -8.88 16.32 -4.06
N VAL A 43 -10.11 16.10 -3.59
CA VAL A 43 -10.48 16.18 -2.18
C VAL A 43 -11.29 14.96 -1.77
N ILE A 44 -11.10 14.56 -0.51
CA ILE A 44 -11.91 13.55 0.19
C ILE A 44 -12.57 14.16 1.42
N ASN A 45 -13.60 13.49 1.92
CA ASN A 45 -14.21 13.75 3.24
C ASN A 45 -14.55 15.25 3.46
N GLU A 46 -15.57 15.78 2.78
CA GLU A 46 -15.88 17.23 2.78
C GLU A 46 -16.10 17.87 4.16
N ALA A 47 -16.42 17.07 5.19
CA ALA A 47 -16.52 17.54 6.57
C ALA A 47 -15.16 17.95 7.18
N LEU A 48 -14.07 17.27 6.77
CA LEU A 48 -12.67 17.54 7.14
C LEU A 48 -11.80 17.34 5.88
N PRO A 49 -11.82 18.31 4.95
CA PRO A 49 -11.31 18.10 3.62
C PRO A 49 -9.80 17.86 3.64
N THR A 50 -9.38 16.76 3.02
CA THR A 50 -7.96 16.45 2.76
C THR A 50 -7.74 16.51 1.26
N TYR A 51 -6.71 17.25 0.84
CA TYR A 51 -6.44 17.54 -0.56
C TYR A 51 -5.23 16.77 -1.09
N TYR A 52 -5.34 16.29 -2.32
CA TYR A 52 -4.30 15.53 -3.01
C TYR A 52 -4.04 16.10 -4.38
N ALA A 53 -2.78 16.07 -4.78
CA ALA A 53 -2.37 16.60 -6.06
C ALA A 53 -2.63 15.62 -7.21
N ASN A 54 -2.61 14.31 -6.96
CA ASN A 54 -2.67 13.28 -7.99
C ASN A 54 -3.77 12.26 -7.71
N HIS A 55 -4.21 11.61 -8.78
CA HIS A 55 -5.21 10.56 -8.79
C HIS A 55 -4.77 9.47 -9.77
N MET A 56 -4.89 8.19 -9.36
CA MET A 56 -4.69 7.03 -10.21
C MET A 56 -5.77 5.98 -9.96
N PHE A 57 -6.16 5.27 -11.01
CA PHE A 57 -7.21 4.26 -10.97
C PHE A 57 -6.87 3.09 -11.89
N PHE A 58 -7.01 1.88 -11.37
CA PHE A 58 -6.85 0.63 -12.10
C PHE A 58 -8.16 -0.15 -12.02
N ASP A 59 -8.77 -0.44 -13.18
CA ASP A 59 -10.04 -1.15 -13.28
C ASP A 59 -9.83 -2.54 -13.89
N PHE A 60 -10.20 -3.57 -13.14
CA PHE A 60 -10.08 -4.97 -13.55
C PHE A 60 -11.43 -5.60 -13.88
N ARG A 61 -12.51 -4.81 -13.92
CA ARG A 61 -13.89 -5.33 -14.07
C ARG A 61 -14.23 -5.80 -15.49
N SER A 62 -13.49 -5.36 -16.51
CA SER A 62 -13.80 -5.61 -17.92
C SER A 62 -12.57 -5.98 -18.76
N LEU A 63 -11.76 -6.93 -18.28
CA LEU A 63 -10.51 -7.41 -18.87
C LEU A 63 -10.63 -8.86 -19.37
N SER A 64 -11.76 -9.20 -20.01
CA SER A 64 -12.07 -10.58 -20.41
C SER A 64 -11.06 -11.20 -21.37
N GLU A 65 -10.40 -10.39 -22.20
CA GLU A 65 -9.32 -10.82 -23.10
C GLU A 65 -8.07 -11.32 -22.37
N TYR A 66 -7.87 -10.88 -21.12
CA TYR A 66 -6.73 -11.25 -20.28
C TYR A 66 -7.06 -12.36 -19.26
N ALA A 67 -8.33 -12.75 -19.18
CA ALA A 67 -8.81 -13.67 -18.17
C ALA A 67 -8.28 -15.10 -18.39
N GLY A 68 -7.56 -15.62 -17.40
CA GLY A 68 -7.02 -16.98 -17.41
C GLY A 68 -6.27 -17.31 -16.12
N VAL A 69 -6.60 -18.44 -15.50
CA VAL A 69 -5.92 -18.94 -14.31
C VAL A 69 -4.62 -19.63 -14.71
N PRO A 70 -3.44 -19.15 -14.27
CA PRO A 70 -2.16 -19.78 -14.62
C PRO A 70 -1.99 -21.15 -13.95
N ASP A 71 -1.33 -22.07 -14.67
CA ASP A 71 -0.96 -23.37 -14.14
C ASP A 71 -0.07 -23.26 -12.90
N GLU A 72 -0.22 -24.21 -11.98
CA GLU A 72 0.61 -24.29 -10.78
C GLU A 72 2.08 -24.57 -11.12
N ILE A 73 2.98 -23.71 -10.65
CA ILE A 73 4.42 -23.93 -10.73
C ILE A 73 4.87 -24.64 -9.46
N LYS A 74 5.16 -25.94 -9.56
CA LYS A 74 5.43 -26.84 -8.41
C LYS A 74 6.90 -26.90 -7.98
N ASP A 75 7.73 -26.00 -8.51
CA ASP A 75 9.18 -25.93 -8.26
C ASP A 75 9.51 -24.51 -7.82
N GLU A 76 10.16 -24.36 -6.66
CA GLU A 76 10.39 -23.03 -6.07
C GLU A 76 11.27 -22.13 -6.95
N THR A 77 12.25 -22.69 -7.65
CA THR A 77 13.17 -21.92 -8.51
C THR A 77 12.43 -21.43 -9.76
N LYS A 78 11.53 -22.25 -10.30
CA LYS A 78 10.67 -21.83 -11.42
C LYS A 78 9.60 -20.83 -10.99
N ALA A 79 9.11 -20.90 -9.76
CA ALA A 79 8.15 -19.94 -9.24
C ALA A 79 8.78 -18.54 -9.12
N TYR A 80 10.01 -18.46 -8.61
CA TYR A 80 10.83 -17.25 -8.59
C TYR A 80 10.99 -16.64 -10.00
N ALA A 81 11.31 -17.48 -10.99
CA ALA A 81 11.57 -17.05 -12.37
C ALA A 81 10.31 -16.96 -13.24
N ALA A 82 9.12 -17.06 -12.66
CA ALA A 82 7.87 -17.09 -13.43
C ALA A 82 7.67 -15.78 -14.22
N PRO A 83 7.19 -15.87 -15.48
CA PRO A 83 6.80 -14.69 -16.23
C PRO A 83 5.51 -14.08 -15.66
N TYR A 84 5.16 -12.89 -16.17
CA TYR A 84 3.82 -12.34 -16.01
C TYR A 84 2.76 -13.32 -16.56
N SER A 85 1.58 -13.32 -15.95
CA SER A 85 0.49 -14.22 -16.31
C SER A 85 -0.13 -13.93 -17.67
N ASN A 86 -0.15 -12.67 -18.10
CA ASN A 86 -0.63 -12.21 -19.40
C ASN A 86 0.01 -10.85 -19.78
N GLU A 87 -0.36 -10.30 -20.94
CA GLU A 87 0.25 -9.08 -21.47
C GLU A 87 -0.14 -7.79 -20.74
N TYR A 88 -1.28 -7.76 -20.02
CA TYR A 88 -1.70 -6.62 -19.20
C TYR A 88 -0.64 -6.28 -18.15
N PHE A 89 -0.16 -7.29 -17.41
CA PHE A 89 0.86 -7.12 -16.37
C PHE A 89 2.28 -6.86 -16.90
N SER A 90 2.48 -6.99 -18.21
CA SER A 90 3.74 -6.60 -18.89
C SER A 90 3.64 -5.29 -19.67
N SER A 91 2.48 -4.62 -19.64
CA SER A 91 2.28 -3.33 -20.30
C SER A 91 3.02 -2.20 -19.59
N ASP A 92 3.32 -1.12 -20.33
CA ASP A 92 3.91 0.09 -19.76
C ASP A 92 2.95 0.71 -18.71
N ASP A 93 1.64 0.77 -19.00
CA ASP A 93 0.61 1.27 -18.06
C ASP A 93 0.66 0.59 -16.69
N TRP A 94 0.94 -0.72 -16.65
CA TRP A 94 1.14 -1.45 -15.40
C TRP A 94 2.55 -1.25 -14.85
N THR A 95 3.59 -1.48 -15.67
CA THR A 95 4.98 -1.59 -15.20
C THR A 95 5.66 -0.25 -14.90
N ASP A 96 5.09 0.86 -15.35
CA ASP A 96 5.50 2.21 -14.95
C ASP A 96 5.07 2.52 -13.51
N VAL A 97 4.01 1.87 -13.00
CA VAL A 97 3.46 2.12 -11.66
C VAL A 97 3.80 0.99 -10.70
N TRP A 98 3.67 -0.27 -11.13
CA TRP A 98 3.72 -1.46 -10.28
C TRP A 98 4.86 -2.41 -10.67
N ASN A 99 5.52 -2.95 -9.65
CA ASN A 99 6.52 -4.01 -9.76
C ASN A 99 6.05 -5.27 -9.02
N MET A 100 5.89 -6.35 -9.77
CA MET A 100 5.51 -7.66 -9.21
C MET A 100 6.72 -8.39 -8.65
N GLN A 101 6.63 -8.76 -7.39
CA GLN A 101 7.75 -9.25 -6.60
C GLN A 101 8.11 -10.70 -6.91
N THR A 102 9.38 -11.02 -6.69
CA THR A 102 9.94 -12.36 -6.92
C THR A 102 10.80 -12.86 -5.75
N TRP A 103 10.92 -12.08 -4.68
CA TRP A 103 11.75 -12.45 -3.53
C TRP A 103 11.16 -13.63 -2.74
N ASP A 104 12.00 -14.27 -1.92
CA ASP A 104 11.62 -15.33 -0.98
C ASP A 104 12.01 -14.97 0.47
N ASN A 105 11.42 -15.67 1.44
CA ASN A 105 11.67 -15.40 2.86
C ASN A 105 12.90 -16.13 3.45
N SER A 106 13.83 -16.65 2.65
CA SER A 106 15.03 -17.29 3.17
C SER A 106 16.14 -16.27 3.47
N TYR A 107 16.93 -16.52 4.51
CA TYR A 107 18.19 -15.77 4.73
C TYR A 107 19.34 -16.26 3.81
N GLY A 108 19.07 -17.28 2.98
CA GLY A 108 20.02 -17.89 2.07
C GLY A 108 20.15 -19.40 2.26
N PRO A 109 20.99 -20.07 1.44
CA PRO A 109 21.10 -21.52 1.43
C PRO A 109 21.56 -22.10 2.77
N GLY A 110 20.70 -22.89 3.41
CA GLY A 110 20.98 -23.51 4.71
C GLY A 110 20.82 -22.57 5.90
N GLU A 111 20.37 -21.33 5.66
CA GLU A 111 19.96 -20.40 6.70
C GLU A 111 18.46 -20.55 6.99
N GLY A 112 18.00 -20.03 8.13
CA GLY A 112 16.60 -20.09 8.53
C GLY A 112 15.70 -19.26 7.62
N LEU A 113 14.42 -19.19 7.99
CA LEU A 113 13.44 -18.33 7.32
C LEU A 113 13.22 -17.05 8.13
N ALA A 114 12.97 -15.96 7.43
CA ALA A 114 12.67 -14.66 8.02
C ALA A 114 11.35 -14.68 8.80
N ASN A 115 11.23 -13.76 9.76
CA ASN A 115 9.99 -13.45 10.49
C ASN A 115 9.30 -14.64 11.17
N GLY A 116 10.07 -15.68 11.52
CA GLY A 116 9.55 -16.88 12.17
C GLY A 116 8.76 -17.80 11.24
N GLY A 117 8.91 -17.65 9.92
CA GLY A 117 8.34 -18.54 8.93
C GLY A 117 8.76 -20.00 9.17
N THR A 118 7.83 -20.93 8.95
CA THR A 118 8.08 -22.38 9.06
C THR A 118 8.08 -23.06 7.68
N VAL A 119 7.74 -22.31 6.65
CA VAL A 119 7.62 -22.73 5.27
C VAL A 119 8.32 -21.71 4.38
N LEU A 120 9.16 -22.19 3.46
CA LEU A 120 9.74 -21.33 2.42
C LEU A 120 8.60 -20.70 1.63
N MET A 121 8.54 -19.38 1.60
CA MET A 121 7.57 -18.60 0.85
C MET A 121 8.28 -17.96 -0.33
N VAL A 122 7.71 -18.08 -1.53
CA VAL A 122 8.28 -17.53 -2.77
C VAL A 122 7.22 -16.70 -3.48
N ASN A 123 7.49 -15.40 -3.64
CA ASN A 123 6.65 -14.55 -4.47
C ASN A 123 6.83 -14.92 -5.94
N SER A 124 5.71 -15.02 -6.66
CA SER A 124 5.71 -15.41 -8.06
C SER A 124 4.80 -14.50 -8.88
N ARG A 125 5.33 -13.99 -10.00
CA ARG A 125 4.56 -13.14 -10.91
C ARG A 125 3.33 -13.84 -11.50
N SER A 126 3.36 -15.15 -11.67
CA SER A 126 2.21 -15.90 -12.17
C SER A 126 1.08 -16.05 -11.15
N ASN A 127 1.27 -15.63 -9.89
CA ASN A 127 0.21 -15.61 -8.88
C ASN A 127 -0.57 -14.29 -8.84
N VAL A 128 -0.23 -13.32 -9.71
CA VAL A 128 -1.12 -12.19 -10.00
C VAL A 128 -1.66 -12.38 -11.41
N TYR A 129 -2.98 -12.46 -11.56
CA TYR A 129 -3.62 -12.75 -12.84
C TYR A 129 -5.04 -12.18 -12.91
N ILE A 130 -5.60 -12.10 -14.13
CA ILE A 130 -7.01 -11.73 -14.32
C ILE A 130 -7.85 -13.01 -14.36
N GLU A 131 -8.95 -13.03 -13.61
CA GLU A 131 -9.87 -14.16 -13.53
C GLU A 131 -11.28 -13.71 -13.96
N LYS A 132 -12.04 -14.64 -14.52
CA LYS A 132 -13.45 -14.39 -14.85
C LYS A 132 -14.26 -14.28 -13.57
N ASN A 133 -15.22 -13.36 -13.56
CA ASN A 133 -16.19 -13.32 -12.50
C ASN A 133 -17.32 -14.33 -12.78
N GLU A 134 -17.31 -15.42 -12.02
CA GLU A 134 -18.32 -16.49 -12.10
C GLU A 134 -19.35 -16.40 -10.96
N ASP A 135 -19.41 -15.28 -10.23
CA ASP A 135 -20.43 -15.03 -9.22
C ASP A 135 -21.85 -15.07 -9.86
N GLU A 136 -22.83 -15.53 -9.09
CA GLU A 136 -24.24 -15.39 -9.48
C GLU A 136 -24.59 -13.88 -9.54
N ASP A 137 -25.19 -13.44 -10.65
CA ASP A 137 -25.49 -12.03 -10.92
C ASP A 137 -24.26 -11.08 -10.81
N ALA A 138 -23.10 -11.55 -11.30
CA ALA A 138 -21.85 -10.79 -11.28
C ALA A 138 -22.00 -9.36 -11.82
N ALA A 139 -21.55 -8.38 -11.03
CA ALA A 139 -21.54 -6.96 -11.38
C ALA A 139 -20.34 -6.56 -12.28
N SER A 140 -19.41 -7.49 -12.53
CA SER A 140 -18.23 -7.32 -13.39
C SER A 140 -18.01 -8.57 -14.24
N ASP A 141 -17.29 -8.45 -15.35
CA ASP A 141 -16.89 -9.59 -16.17
C ASP A 141 -15.66 -10.31 -15.59
N THR A 142 -14.77 -9.53 -14.96
CA THR A 142 -13.49 -10.01 -14.43
C THR A 142 -13.13 -9.34 -13.10
N TYR A 143 -12.04 -9.81 -12.49
CA TYR A 143 -11.30 -9.16 -11.41
C TYR A 143 -9.83 -9.58 -11.48
N MET A 144 -8.95 -8.84 -10.81
CA MET A 144 -7.57 -9.26 -10.57
C MET A 144 -7.51 -10.18 -9.34
N THR A 145 -6.65 -11.19 -9.41
CA THR A 145 -6.44 -12.18 -8.35
C THR A 145 -4.99 -12.17 -7.91
N LEU A 146 -4.77 -12.08 -6.60
CA LEU A 146 -3.51 -12.36 -5.92
C LEU A 146 -3.69 -13.69 -5.18
N LYS A 147 -2.81 -14.67 -5.43
CA LYS A 147 -2.95 -16.03 -4.91
C LYS A 147 -1.77 -16.45 -4.05
N THR A 148 -2.07 -17.13 -2.94
CA THR A 148 -1.11 -17.98 -2.24
C THR A 148 -1.57 -19.43 -2.19
N LYS A 149 -0.66 -20.38 -2.38
CA LYS A 149 -0.96 -21.82 -2.33
C LYS A 149 0.14 -22.62 -1.66
N ARG A 150 -0.27 -23.55 -0.80
CA ARG A 150 0.65 -24.49 -0.14
C ARG A 150 0.97 -25.63 -1.07
N LEU A 151 2.19 -25.64 -1.61
CA LEU A 151 2.72 -26.67 -2.50
C LEU A 151 3.64 -27.63 -1.73
N PRO A 152 3.96 -28.82 -2.29
CA PRO A 152 5.03 -29.64 -1.74
C PRO A 152 6.33 -28.85 -1.65
N GLY A 153 6.93 -28.79 -0.46
CA GLY A 153 8.19 -28.07 -0.22
C GLY A 153 7.99 -26.61 0.21
N PHE A 154 7.21 -25.83 -0.53
CA PHE A 154 7.14 -24.36 -0.34
C PHE A 154 5.71 -23.80 -0.38
N GLN A 155 5.55 -22.54 -0.03
CA GLN A 155 4.35 -21.74 -0.28
C GLN A 155 4.64 -20.82 -1.45
N THR A 156 3.82 -20.88 -2.50
CA THR A 156 3.84 -19.85 -3.53
C THR A 156 2.97 -18.67 -3.07
N ALA A 157 3.43 -17.45 -3.25
CA ALA A 157 2.78 -16.22 -2.80
C ALA A 157 2.74 -15.18 -3.93
N SER A 158 2.06 -14.08 -3.68
CA SER A 158 2.00 -12.94 -4.59
C SER A 158 2.12 -11.64 -3.84
N GLU A 159 2.93 -10.74 -4.38
CA GLU A 159 3.02 -9.36 -3.96
C GLU A 159 3.33 -8.50 -5.18
N PHE A 160 2.73 -7.32 -5.23
CA PHE A 160 3.19 -6.25 -6.08
C PHE A 160 3.24 -4.95 -5.27
N GLN A 161 4.17 -4.09 -5.64
CA GLN A 161 4.37 -2.81 -4.97
C GLN A 161 4.57 -1.71 -6.00
N SER A 162 4.43 -0.46 -5.60
CA SER A 162 4.74 0.66 -6.47
C SER A 162 6.23 0.70 -6.83
N VAL A 163 6.55 1.06 -8.08
CA VAL A 163 7.94 1.25 -8.54
C VAL A 163 8.58 2.41 -7.80
N GLU A 164 7.83 3.50 -7.64
CA GLU A 164 8.24 4.66 -6.87
C GLU A 164 7.95 4.46 -5.38
N ALA A 165 8.84 4.97 -4.52
CA ALA A 165 8.70 5.00 -3.07
C ALA A 165 8.59 6.45 -2.56
N ASN A 166 7.90 7.30 -3.34
CA ASN A 166 7.82 8.74 -3.12
C ASN A 166 6.39 9.21 -2.78
N TYR A 167 5.49 8.29 -2.43
CA TYR A 167 4.12 8.58 -2.06
C TYR A 167 4.07 9.14 -0.64
N LEU A 168 3.50 10.32 -0.47
CA LEU A 168 3.40 10.98 0.83
C LEU A 168 1.98 11.47 1.03
N TYR A 169 1.34 10.98 2.09
CA TYR A 169 -0.10 11.15 2.35
C TYR A 169 -0.94 10.59 1.19
N VAL A 170 -1.69 9.54 1.49
CA VAL A 170 -2.46 8.81 0.48
C VAL A 170 -3.87 8.55 0.98
N SER A 171 -4.84 8.55 0.07
CA SER A 171 -6.10 7.83 0.23
C SER A 171 -6.04 6.65 -0.71
N MET A 172 -5.68 5.47 -0.20
CA MET A 172 -5.57 4.23 -0.97
C MET A 172 -6.83 3.39 -0.77
N ARG A 173 -7.44 2.95 -1.88
CA ARG A 173 -8.73 2.25 -1.88
C ARG A 173 -8.66 1.01 -2.77
N MET A 174 -9.36 -0.04 -2.37
CA MET A 174 -9.63 -1.20 -3.21
C MET A 174 -11.05 -1.72 -2.98
N LEU A 175 -11.75 -2.10 -4.05
CA LEU A 175 -12.90 -3.01 -3.93
C LEU A 175 -12.39 -4.43 -4.03
N ALA A 176 -12.38 -5.12 -2.90
CA ALA A 176 -11.75 -6.43 -2.81
C ALA A 176 -12.57 -7.40 -1.96
N ARG A 177 -12.24 -8.69 -2.10
CA ARG A 177 -12.65 -9.75 -1.19
C ARG A 177 -11.51 -10.74 -1.00
N THR A 178 -11.55 -11.44 0.12
CA THR A 178 -10.61 -12.53 0.42
C THR A 178 -11.37 -13.85 0.45
N VAL A 179 -10.86 -14.86 -0.25
CA VAL A 179 -11.49 -16.18 -0.34
C VAL A 179 -10.47 -17.30 -0.15
N GLY A 180 -10.98 -18.50 0.11
CA GLY A 180 -10.17 -19.72 0.23
C GLY A 180 -9.95 -20.17 1.68
N SER A 181 -8.82 -20.82 1.91
CA SER A 181 -8.54 -21.57 3.14
C SER A 181 -7.89 -20.73 4.24
N ALA A 182 -8.06 -21.17 5.48
CA ALA A 182 -7.31 -20.66 6.62
C ALA A 182 -5.79 -20.87 6.45
N GLY A 183 -5.01 -19.95 7.01
CA GLY A 183 -3.55 -20.01 7.01
C GLY A 183 -2.86 -19.01 6.09
N ALA A 184 -3.53 -17.95 5.66
CA ALA A 184 -2.97 -16.90 4.81
C ALA A 184 -3.31 -15.50 5.35
N VAL A 185 -2.59 -14.52 4.81
CA VAL A 185 -2.83 -13.09 4.99
C VAL A 185 -3.04 -12.46 3.62
N THR A 186 -4.03 -11.59 3.50
CA THR A 186 -4.16 -10.68 2.36
C THR A 186 -4.00 -9.24 2.84
N GLY A 187 -3.24 -8.45 2.10
CA GLY A 187 -2.75 -7.15 2.53
C GLY A 187 -3.01 -6.03 1.52
N MET A 188 -3.23 -4.83 2.04
CA MET A 188 -3.04 -3.56 1.34
C MET A 188 -2.36 -2.61 2.34
N PHE A 189 -1.16 -2.15 2.03
CA PHE A 189 -0.34 -1.42 2.99
C PHE A 189 0.60 -0.41 2.35
N THR A 190 1.08 0.53 3.15
CA THR A 190 2.23 1.38 2.80
C THR A 190 3.46 0.85 3.50
N TYR A 191 4.65 0.91 2.89
CA TYR A 191 5.87 0.45 3.55
C TYR A 191 7.05 1.41 3.34
N ARG A 192 7.94 1.40 4.33
CA ARG A 192 9.24 2.05 4.24
C ARG A 192 10.15 1.43 5.27
N ASP A 193 11.34 1.08 4.80
CA ASP A 193 12.48 0.74 5.63
C ASP A 193 13.73 1.46 5.09
N GLU A 194 14.29 2.37 5.89
CA GLU A 194 15.46 3.17 5.51
C GLU A 194 16.79 2.52 5.88
N SER A 195 16.82 1.78 6.99
CA SER A 195 18.08 1.39 7.64
C SER A 195 18.17 -0.10 7.96
N GLY A 196 17.07 -0.85 7.88
CA GLY A 196 16.94 -2.22 8.37
C GLY A 196 16.66 -2.31 9.87
N GLU A 197 16.58 -1.18 10.58
CA GLU A 197 16.30 -1.13 12.01
C GLU A 197 14.80 -0.95 12.25
N LEU A 198 14.25 -1.69 13.21
CA LEU A 198 12.80 -1.68 13.55
C LEU A 198 12.27 -0.26 13.81
N ALA A 199 13.09 0.60 14.43
CA ALA A 199 12.72 1.97 14.77
C ALA A 199 12.52 2.90 13.56
N ASP A 200 13.06 2.53 12.39
CA ASP A 200 12.95 3.32 11.16
C ASP A 200 11.88 2.77 10.20
N ILE A 201 11.27 1.63 10.54
CA ILE A 201 10.13 1.08 9.79
C ILE A 201 8.94 2.03 9.91
N GLN A 202 8.32 2.34 8.78
CA GLN A 202 7.08 3.10 8.72
C GLN A 202 6.11 2.40 7.78
N GLU A 203 5.04 1.86 8.34
CA GLU A 203 4.06 1.07 7.59
C GLU A 203 2.67 1.26 8.17
N SER A 204 1.65 1.07 7.32
CA SER A 204 0.25 1.19 7.69
C SER A 204 -0.58 0.15 6.96
N ASP A 205 -1.28 -0.68 7.72
CA ASP A 205 -1.72 -2.00 7.29
C ASP A 205 -3.24 -2.13 7.20
N VAL A 206 -3.70 -2.83 6.17
CA VAL A 206 -5.00 -3.53 6.13
C VAL A 206 -4.72 -5.01 5.96
N GLU A 207 -4.83 -5.79 7.03
CA GLU A 207 -4.52 -7.22 7.02
C GLU A 207 -5.72 -8.09 7.38
N ILE A 208 -6.09 -8.96 6.44
CA ILE A 208 -7.13 -9.98 6.64
C ILE A 208 -6.43 -11.32 6.87
N LEU A 209 -6.63 -11.88 8.05
CA LEU A 209 -6.10 -13.20 8.41
C LEU A 209 -7.18 -14.25 8.10
N THR A 210 -6.96 -15.12 7.11
CA THR A 210 -7.99 -16.09 6.66
C THR A 210 -8.34 -17.15 7.69
N ARG A 211 -7.51 -17.32 8.72
CA ARG A 211 -7.79 -18.17 9.90
C ARG A 211 -8.72 -17.50 10.92
N GLY A 212 -8.84 -16.17 10.86
CA GLY A 212 -9.60 -15.35 11.79
C GLY A 212 -11.09 -15.33 11.47
N PRO A 213 -11.89 -14.67 12.31
CA PRO A 213 -13.30 -14.44 12.02
C PRO A 213 -13.49 -13.66 10.71
N ARG A 214 -14.54 -13.99 9.95
CA ARG A 214 -14.84 -13.38 8.65
C ARG A 214 -15.18 -11.88 8.69
N ASN A 215 -15.45 -11.35 9.87
CA ASN A 215 -15.81 -9.95 10.08
C ASN A 215 -14.77 -9.21 10.91
N LYS A 216 -13.53 -9.70 10.94
CA LYS A 216 -12.42 -9.11 11.69
C LYS A 216 -11.24 -8.86 10.75
N ILE A 217 -10.79 -7.61 10.76
CA ILE A 217 -9.61 -7.14 10.02
C ILE A 217 -8.69 -6.47 11.03
N GLN A 218 -7.39 -6.68 10.83
CA GLN A 218 -6.35 -6.06 11.63
C GLN A 218 -5.80 -4.84 10.90
N TYR A 219 -5.76 -3.72 11.62
CA TYR A 219 -5.21 -2.46 11.16
C TYR A 219 -4.06 -2.08 12.08
N THR A 220 -2.92 -1.73 11.51
CA THR A 220 -1.71 -1.46 12.29
C THR A 220 -0.95 -0.30 11.67
N ASN A 221 -0.34 0.54 12.50
CA ASN A 221 0.81 1.34 12.09
C ASN A 221 2.07 0.68 12.67
N GLN A 222 3.05 0.32 11.85
CA GLN A 222 4.29 -0.29 12.34
C GLN A 222 5.35 0.77 12.70
N PRO A 223 6.25 0.47 13.64
CA PRO A 223 6.33 -0.77 14.42
C PRO A 223 5.29 -0.83 15.54
N SER A 224 4.64 -1.99 15.67
CA SER A 224 3.68 -2.31 16.74
C SER A 224 4.32 -2.96 17.97
N TYR A 225 5.65 -3.10 17.99
CA TYR A 225 6.41 -3.66 19.10
C TYR A 225 7.81 -3.04 19.21
N SER A 226 8.47 -3.22 20.35
CA SER A 226 9.86 -2.82 20.60
C SER A 226 10.86 -3.92 20.21
N ASP A 227 12.16 -3.60 20.13
CA ASP A 227 13.22 -4.60 19.92
C ASP A 227 13.23 -5.71 20.98
N ASP A 228 12.76 -5.41 22.20
CA ASP A 228 12.64 -6.36 23.30
C ASP A 228 11.36 -7.22 23.20
N GLY A 229 10.48 -6.94 22.22
CA GLY A 229 9.24 -7.64 21.97
C GLY A 229 8.03 -7.11 22.77
N ASP A 230 8.14 -5.94 23.39
CA ASP A 230 7.01 -5.32 24.08
C ASP A 230 6.02 -4.74 23.06
N GLU A 231 4.75 -5.13 23.16
CA GLU A 231 3.68 -4.67 22.25
C GLU A 231 3.25 -3.22 22.55
N TYR A 232 3.05 -2.44 21.49
CA TYR A 232 2.42 -1.13 21.51
C TYR A 232 0.94 -1.26 21.12
N SER A 233 0.08 -1.48 22.11
CA SER A 233 -1.35 -1.69 21.89
C SER A 233 -2.04 -0.56 21.11
N GLU A 234 -1.52 0.66 21.22
CA GLU A 234 -2.01 1.86 20.56
C GLU A 234 -1.79 1.81 19.05
N ALA A 235 -0.80 1.05 18.57
CA ALA A 235 -0.41 0.91 17.17
C ALA A 235 -1.36 0.02 16.35
N THR A 236 -2.22 -0.79 17.01
CA THR A 236 -3.04 -1.82 16.35
C THR A 236 -4.51 -1.76 16.76
N ARG A 237 -5.42 -2.01 15.81
CA ARG A 237 -6.87 -2.14 16.05
C ARG A 237 -7.43 -3.36 15.31
N ASN A 238 -8.14 -4.22 16.06
CA ASN A 238 -8.92 -5.32 15.50
C ASN A 238 -10.39 -4.88 15.33
N ALA A 239 -10.74 -4.37 14.15
CA ALA A 239 -12.07 -3.81 13.93
C ALA A 239 -13.08 -4.86 13.47
N THR A 240 -14.35 -4.59 13.70
CA THR A 240 -15.44 -5.34 13.07
C THR A 240 -15.77 -4.71 11.72
N THR A 241 -15.83 -5.52 10.68
CA THR A 241 -16.12 -5.10 9.30
C THR A 241 -17.29 -5.90 8.73
N PRO A 242 -17.80 -5.59 7.53
CA PRO A 242 -18.53 -6.55 6.73
C PRO A 242 -17.72 -7.85 6.54
N ASP A 243 -18.39 -8.92 6.11
CA ASP A 243 -17.71 -10.19 5.82
C ASP A 243 -16.68 -9.96 4.70
N TRP A 244 -15.39 -10.13 5.01
CA TRP A 244 -14.30 -9.89 4.05
C TRP A 244 -14.29 -10.87 2.88
N SER A 245 -15.11 -11.93 2.92
CA SER A 245 -15.34 -12.82 1.77
C SER A 245 -16.42 -12.32 0.81
N SER A 246 -17.08 -11.20 1.15
CA SER A 246 -17.90 -10.41 0.23
C SER A 246 -17.08 -9.26 -0.35
N TRP A 247 -17.54 -8.69 -1.46
CA TRP A 247 -16.94 -7.48 -2.04
C TRP A 247 -17.11 -6.30 -1.09
N VAL A 248 -15.99 -5.75 -0.61
CA VAL A 248 -15.94 -4.63 0.35
C VAL A 248 -15.00 -3.56 -0.20
N VAL A 249 -15.41 -2.29 -0.09
CA VAL A 249 -14.51 -1.16 -0.34
C VAL A 249 -13.65 -0.93 0.90
N HIS A 250 -12.39 -1.33 0.84
CA HIS A 250 -11.39 -1.01 1.84
C HIS A 250 -10.71 0.31 1.49
N ARG A 251 -10.55 1.18 2.48
CA ARG A 251 -9.89 2.48 2.30
C ARG A 251 -8.98 2.80 3.47
N LEU A 252 -7.80 3.31 3.16
CA LEU A 252 -6.80 3.82 4.11
C LEU A 252 -6.53 5.28 3.75
N ASP A 253 -6.86 6.19 4.66
CA ASP A 253 -6.52 7.61 4.57
C ASP A 253 -5.34 7.93 5.50
N TRP A 254 -4.17 8.12 4.91
CA TRP A 254 -2.98 8.59 5.60
C TRP A 254 -2.83 10.10 5.46
N THR A 255 -2.80 10.76 6.62
CA THR A 255 -2.58 12.20 6.79
C THR A 255 -1.42 12.44 7.77
N PRO A 256 -0.91 13.68 7.94
CA PRO A 256 0.27 13.93 8.76
C PRO A 256 0.21 13.38 10.19
N ASP A 257 -0.97 13.40 10.81
CA ASP A 257 -1.13 13.09 12.23
C ASP A 257 -1.89 11.78 12.50
N VAL A 258 -2.50 11.19 11.47
CA VAL A 258 -3.36 10.02 11.65
C VAL A 258 -3.51 9.19 10.39
N VAL A 259 -3.67 7.88 10.59
CA VAL A 259 -4.23 6.97 9.59
C VAL A 259 -5.65 6.58 10.00
N THR A 260 -6.60 6.72 9.08
CA THR A 260 -8.00 6.32 9.27
C THR A 260 -8.38 5.28 8.25
N TRP A 261 -9.01 4.18 8.69
CA TRP A 261 -9.44 3.10 7.83
C TRP A 261 -10.95 3.01 7.76
N TYR A 262 -11.44 2.61 6.59
CA TYR A 262 -12.85 2.47 6.29
C TYR A 262 -13.15 1.12 5.65
N ALA A 263 -14.37 0.65 5.87
CA ALA A 263 -14.99 -0.45 5.14
C ALA A 263 -16.37 0.00 4.67
N ASP A 264 -16.62 -0.04 3.37
CA ASP A 264 -17.87 0.44 2.74
C ASP A 264 -18.24 1.88 3.13
N GLY A 265 -17.23 2.75 3.22
CA GLY A 265 -17.39 4.17 3.58
C GLY A 265 -17.51 4.45 5.08
N GLU A 266 -17.66 3.43 5.93
CA GLU A 266 -17.75 3.59 7.38
C GLU A 266 -16.38 3.52 8.03
N VAL A 267 -16.10 4.43 8.97
CA VAL A 267 -14.85 4.42 9.75
C VAL A 267 -14.81 3.18 10.65
N VAL A 268 -13.80 2.33 10.47
CA VAL A 268 -13.61 1.10 11.25
C VAL A 268 -12.41 1.18 12.20
N ALA A 269 -11.40 1.98 11.88
CA ALA A 269 -10.25 2.21 12.75
C ALA A 269 -9.65 3.61 12.54
N ARG A 270 -8.98 4.12 13.58
CA ARG A 270 -8.22 5.38 13.58
C ARG A 270 -7.01 5.24 14.51
N ILE A 271 -5.81 5.51 14.00
CA ILE A 271 -4.55 5.33 14.74
C ILE A 271 -3.63 6.52 14.49
N GLU A 272 -3.32 7.25 15.56
CA GLU A 272 -2.41 8.41 15.58
C GLU A 272 -0.98 8.02 16.03
N TYR A 273 -0.86 6.87 16.70
CA TYR A 273 0.44 6.35 17.14
C TYR A 273 1.17 5.71 15.95
N GLN A 274 2.48 5.95 15.82
CA GLN A 274 3.32 5.48 14.71
C GLN A 274 2.80 5.83 13.31
N THR A 275 2.01 6.89 13.17
CA THR A 275 1.60 7.37 11.85
C THR A 275 2.85 7.64 10.99
N PRO A 276 2.92 7.09 9.76
CA PRO A 276 4.04 7.35 8.86
C PRO A 276 4.21 8.86 8.59
N ARG A 277 5.46 9.27 8.41
CA ARG A 277 5.90 10.67 8.25
C ARG A 277 6.69 10.86 6.97
N ASP A 278 7.38 9.83 6.52
CA ASP A 278 8.24 9.86 5.35
C ASP A 278 7.59 9.17 4.15
N PRO A 279 7.96 9.52 2.91
CA PRO A 279 7.37 8.93 1.72
C PRO A 279 7.56 7.41 1.66
N THR A 280 6.50 6.69 1.29
CA THR A 280 6.43 5.23 1.27
C THR A 280 6.24 4.69 -0.15
N ASP A 281 6.42 3.40 -0.33
CA ASP A 281 5.80 2.64 -1.42
C ASP A 281 4.41 2.13 -1.00
N LEU A 282 3.64 1.65 -1.98
CA LEU A 282 2.29 1.09 -1.83
C LEU A 282 2.33 -0.40 -2.20
N HIS A 283 1.71 -1.26 -1.39
CA HIS A 283 1.80 -2.70 -1.53
C HIS A 283 0.45 -3.40 -1.46
N PHE A 284 0.36 -4.52 -2.18
CA PHE A 284 -0.74 -5.46 -2.13
C PHE A 284 -0.18 -6.88 -2.14
N SER A 285 -0.70 -7.75 -1.27
CA SER A 285 -0.14 -9.09 -1.13
C SER A 285 -1.16 -10.15 -0.76
N CYS A 286 -0.87 -11.39 -1.13
CA CYS A 286 -1.53 -12.58 -0.63
C CYS A 286 -0.46 -13.64 -0.34
N TRP A 287 -0.29 -13.98 0.93
CA TRP A 287 0.87 -14.75 1.38
C TRP A 287 0.59 -15.68 2.56
N SER A 288 1.51 -16.60 2.77
CA SER A 288 1.56 -17.50 3.92
C SER A 288 2.99 -18.00 4.07
N ASP A 289 3.48 -18.11 5.29
CA ASP A 289 4.80 -18.68 5.58
C ASP A 289 4.73 -19.76 6.68
N GLY A 290 3.51 -20.12 7.09
CA GLY A 290 3.27 -21.04 8.21
C GLY A 290 3.68 -20.47 9.58
N GLY A 291 4.06 -19.20 9.66
CA GLY A 291 4.45 -18.51 10.86
C GLY A 291 3.27 -18.26 11.81
N THR A 292 3.54 -17.67 12.96
CA THR A 292 2.51 -17.34 13.95
C THR A 292 1.50 -16.33 13.43
N TRP A 293 1.85 -15.51 12.43
CA TRP A 293 0.95 -14.52 11.85
C TRP A 293 -0.01 -15.07 10.80
N SER A 294 0.49 -15.68 9.72
CA SER A 294 -0.39 -16.30 8.72
C SER A 294 -1.10 -17.53 9.29
N GLY A 295 -0.42 -18.26 10.17
CA GLY A 295 -0.81 -19.60 10.59
C GLY A 295 -0.50 -20.64 9.53
N ASN A 296 -0.76 -21.90 9.87
CA ASN A 296 -0.47 -23.03 8.99
C ASN A 296 -1.55 -23.22 7.93
N MET A 297 -1.16 -23.18 6.65
CA MET A 297 -2.00 -23.60 5.53
C MET A 297 -1.80 -25.09 5.24
N SER A 298 -2.90 -25.83 5.13
CA SER A 298 -2.84 -27.26 4.79
C SER A 298 -2.31 -27.49 3.37
N MET A 299 -1.62 -28.62 3.14
CA MET A 299 -1.04 -28.93 1.83
C MET A 299 -2.12 -28.93 0.72
N ASN A 300 -1.82 -28.31 -0.42
CA ASN A 300 -2.70 -28.09 -1.57
C ASN A 300 -3.87 -27.14 -1.33
N HIS A 301 -3.99 -26.54 -0.15
CA HIS A 301 -4.95 -25.45 0.07
C HIS A 301 -4.38 -24.13 -0.48
N GLU A 302 -5.28 -23.21 -0.77
CA GLU A 302 -4.97 -21.88 -1.29
C GLU A 302 -5.90 -20.84 -0.68
N ALA A 303 -5.46 -19.58 -0.73
CA ALA A 303 -6.24 -18.39 -0.44
C ALA A 303 -5.95 -17.32 -1.49
N ARG A 304 -6.89 -16.41 -1.69
CA ARG A 304 -6.81 -15.39 -2.71
C ARG A 304 -7.35 -14.05 -2.21
N GLN A 305 -6.73 -12.98 -2.64
CA GLN A 305 -7.30 -11.64 -2.62
C GLN A 305 -7.76 -11.33 -4.04
N GLU A 306 -9.06 -11.10 -4.19
CA GLU A 306 -9.69 -10.78 -5.47
C GLU A 306 -10.04 -9.29 -5.44
N ILE A 307 -9.63 -8.53 -6.46
CA ILE A 307 -9.68 -7.06 -6.51
C ILE A 307 -10.35 -6.62 -7.81
N GLN A 308 -11.45 -5.88 -7.72
CA GLN A 308 -12.14 -5.34 -8.90
C GLN A 308 -11.52 -4.03 -9.37
N TRP A 309 -11.08 -3.17 -8.46
CA TRP A 309 -10.39 -1.93 -8.79
C TRP A 309 -9.53 -1.43 -7.64
N ILE A 310 -8.54 -0.61 -7.99
CA ILE A 310 -7.67 0.14 -7.07
C ILE A 310 -7.78 1.62 -7.41
N GLU A 311 -8.00 2.47 -6.41
CA GLU A 311 -8.10 3.93 -6.57
C GLU A 311 -7.21 4.60 -5.54
N VAL A 312 -6.32 5.50 -5.97
CA VAL A 312 -5.39 6.19 -5.07
C VAL A 312 -5.36 7.68 -5.35
N LEU A 313 -5.61 8.46 -4.31
CA LEU A 313 -5.27 9.88 -4.27
C LEU A 313 -3.98 10.06 -3.47
N TYR A 314 -3.02 10.83 -3.99
CA TYR A 314 -1.72 10.93 -3.35
C TYR A 314 -1.03 12.28 -3.59
N ASN A 315 -0.20 12.68 -2.64
CA ASN A 315 0.89 13.63 -2.90
C ASN A 315 2.20 12.87 -3.11
N THR A 316 3.17 13.54 -3.73
CA THR A 316 4.48 12.97 -4.00
C THR A 316 5.58 13.95 -3.63
N THR A 317 6.73 13.42 -3.21
CA THR A 317 7.96 14.22 -3.01
C THR A 317 8.82 14.31 -4.26
N ASP A 318 8.39 13.78 -5.40
CA ASP A 318 9.10 13.93 -6.67
C ASP A 318 9.25 15.42 -7.02
N LYS A 319 10.50 15.89 -7.06
CA LYS A 319 10.83 17.28 -7.34
C LYS A 319 10.41 17.71 -8.74
N ASN A 320 10.42 16.82 -9.73
CA ASN A 320 10.01 17.15 -11.08
C ASN A 320 8.51 17.39 -11.15
N VAL A 321 7.71 16.51 -10.51
CA VAL A 321 6.25 16.66 -10.41
C VAL A 321 5.90 17.90 -9.58
N VAL A 322 6.58 18.10 -8.45
CA VAL A 322 6.38 19.28 -7.59
C VAL A 322 6.78 20.57 -8.29
N GLU A 323 7.90 20.59 -9.03
CA GLU A 323 8.33 21.78 -9.78
C GLU A 323 7.44 22.06 -10.99
N GLN A 324 6.96 21.04 -11.71
CA GLN A 324 5.97 21.22 -12.79
C GLN A 324 4.71 21.87 -12.23
N LYS A 325 4.15 21.35 -11.13
CA LYS A 325 2.97 21.95 -10.48
C LYS A 325 3.23 23.35 -9.92
N LYS A 326 4.46 23.64 -9.49
CA LYS A 326 4.85 25.01 -9.10
C LYS A 326 5.00 25.95 -10.30
N ARG A 327 5.39 25.47 -11.48
CA ARG A 327 5.51 26.28 -12.70
C ARG A 327 4.15 26.57 -13.33
N ASP A 328 3.18 25.69 -13.16
CA ASP A 328 1.79 25.87 -13.62
C ASP A 328 0.97 26.82 -12.72
N GLU A 329 1.63 27.78 -12.05
CA GLU A 329 1.13 28.66 -10.98
C GLU A 329 -0.37 28.99 -11.02
N GLY A 330 -1.14 28.10 -10.41
CA GLY A 330 -2.46 28.32 -9.87
C GLY A 330 -2.57 27.48 -8.60
N ALA A 331 -2.93 28.11 -7.48
CA ALA A 331 -3.55 27.39 -6.37
C ALA A 331 -4.63 26.44 -6.92
N CYS A 332 -4.84 25.24 -6.36
CA CYS A 332 -5.88 24.33 -6.86
C CYS A 332 -7.20 25.10 -7.09
N GLN A 333 -7.54 25.35 -8.36
CA GLN A 333 -8.67 26.22 -8.72
C GLN A 333 -9.91 25.35 -8.95
N ARG A 334 -9.70 24.22 -9.63
CA ARG A 334 -10.71 23.21 -9.90
C ARG A 334 -10.46 22.02 -8.98
N VAL A 335 -11.12 22.06 -7.82
CA VAL A 335 -11.14 20.95 -6.87
C VAL A 335 -12.17 19.94 -7.36
N CYS A 336 -11.76 18.69 -7.47
CA CYS A 336 -12.64 17.58 -7.76
C CYS A 336 -12.79 16.64 -6.57
N SER A 337 -13.97 16.03 -6.44
CA SER A 337 -14.22 14.97 -5.47
C SER A 337 -14.46 13.66 -6.21
N ILE A 338 -13.74 12.62 -5.82
CA ILE A 338 -14.03 11.24 -6.25
C ILE A 338 -15.20 10.66 -5.44
N ASP A 339 -15.44 11.15 -4.22
CA ASP A 339 -16.53 10.69 -3.34
C ASP A 339 -17.93 11.17 -3.79
N LYS A 340 -18.01 12.01 -4.85
CA LYS A 340 -19.28 12.51 -5.42
C LYS A 340 -19.65 11.88 -6.75
N SER A 341 -18.75 11.07 -7.30
CA SER A 341 -19.05 10.30 -8.50
C SER A 341 -19.87 9.06 -8.13
N ASP A 342 -20.83 8.71 -8.98
CA ASP A 342 -21.56 7.44 -8.85
C ASP A 342 -20.71 6.24 -9.31
N ASP A 343 -19.63 6.48 -10.06
CA ASP A 343 -18.72 5.47 -10.58
C ASP A 343 -17.30 5.64 -9.98
N ALA A 344 -16.72 4.53 -9.50
CA ALA A 344 -15.33 4.47 -9.06
C ALA A 344 -14.37 4.88 -10.20
N GLY A 345 -13.29 5.60 -9.85
CA GLY A 345 -12.29 6.07 -10.81
C GLY A 345 -12.66 7.35 -11.56
N LYS A 346 -13.86 7.90 -11.33
CA LYS A 346 -14.29 9.17 -11.92
C LYS A 346 -14.28 10.27 -10.87
N SER A 347 -13.94 11.47 -11.32
CA SER A 347 -13.90 12.66 -10.48
C SER A 347 -14.98 13.67 -10.90
N THR A 348 -15.57 14.36 -9.91
CA THR A 348 -16.59 15.39 -10.14
C THR A 348 -16.09 16.75 -9.66
N VAL A 349 -16.11 17.74 -10.54
CA VAL A 349 -15.75 19.13 -10.19
C VAL A 349 -16.72 19.68 -9.15
N LEU A 350 -16.18 20.19 -8.04
CA LEU A 350 -16.97 20.85 -7.01
C LEU A 350 -17.33 22.28 -7.44
N SER A 351 -18.62 22.56 -7.64
CA SER A 351 -19.10 23.90 -7.99
C SER A 351 -18.86 24.87 -6.82
N GLY A 352 -17.90 25.79 -6.95
CA GLY A 352 -17.73 26.94 -6.03
C GLY A 352 -16.52 26.92 -5.08
N GLY A 353 -15.47 26.15 -5.35
CA GLY A 353 -14.22 26.21 -4.59
C GLY A 353 -13.56 27.60 -4.68
N SER A 354 -13.62 28.39 -3.61
CA SER A 354 -12.77 29.58 -3.50
C SER A 354 -11.32 29.14 -3.57
N ALA A 355 -10.54 29.70 -4.49
CA ALA A 355 -9.13 29.38 -4.70
C ALA A 355 -8.38 29.32 -3.35
N MET A 356 -8.04 28.11 -2.90
CA MET A 356 -7.28 27.91 -1.67
C MET A 356 -5.82 27.70 -2.04
N ARG A 357 -4.97 28.61 -1.58
CA ARG A 357 -3.53 28.57 -1.84
C ARG A 357 -2.93 27.39 -1.07
N MET A 358 -2.82 26.24 -1.71
CA MET A 358 -2.04 25.10 -1.23
C MET A 358 -0.56 25.52 -1.16
N THR A 359 -0.09 25.90 0.03
CA THR A 359 1.34 26.12 0.25
C THR A 359 2.00 24.76 0.41
N PHE A 360 2.63 24.27 -0.66
CA PHE A 360 3.62 23.19 -0.59
C PHE A 360 4.88 23.73 0.11
N GLU A 361 4.80 23.95 1.42
CA GLU A 361 6.00 24.12 2.23
C GLU A 361 6.61 22.75 2.47
N SER A 362 7.74 22.51 1.81
CA SER A 362 8.69 21.47 2.21
C SER A 362 8.93 21.61 3.70
N GLY A 363 8.52 20.60 4.48
CA GLY A 363 8.66 20.56 5.93
C GLY A 363 10.11 20.62 6.34
N TYR A 364 10.65 21.82 6.50
CA TYR A 364 11.81 22.14 7.33
C TYR A 364 11.70 23.62 7.70
N ARG A 365 11.30 23.86 8.96
CA ARG A 365 11.18 25.16 9.66
C ARG A 365 9.82 25.87 9.55
N GLY A 366 8.88 25.44 10.40
CA GLY A 366 7.61 26.12 10.63
C GLY A 366 7.17 26.23 12.10
N MET A 367 8.08 26.12 13.08
CA MET A 367 7.77 26.52 14.47
C MET A 367 8.23 27.96 14.71
N ALA A 368 7.42 28.93 14.26
CA ALA A 368 7.33 30.27 14.85
C ALA A 368 6.34 31.11 14.05
N ALA A 369 5.12 31.29 14.56
CA ALA A 369 4.32 32.52 14.50
C ALA A 369 2.80 32.26 14.44
N TRP A 370 2.23 31.61 15.46
CA TRP A 370 0.79 31.73 15.75
C TRP A 370 0.52 31.72 17.26
N VAL A 371 1.12 32.67 18.00
CA VAL A 371 0.64 33.07 19.34
C VAL A 371 0.90 34.56 19.56
N VAL A 372 0.21 35.45 18.83
CA VAL A 372 0.01 36.85 19.27
C VAL A 372 -1.29 37.39 18.67
N ALA A 373 -2.46 36.91 19.11
CA ALA A 373 -3.73 37.58 18.86
C ALA A 373 -4.84 37.10 19.81
N LEU A 374 -4.59 37.10 21.12
CA LEU A 374 -5.63 37.05 22.17
C LEU A 374 -4.96 37.22 23.54
N GLY A 375 -4.74 38.47 23.96
CA GLY A 375 -4.07 38.71 25.24
C GLY A 375 -3.71 40.14 25.58
N VAL A 376 -4.46 41.15 25.10
CA VAL A 376 -4.36 42.52 25.66
C VAL A 376 -5.75 43.15 25.68
N ALA A 377 -6.60 42.68 26.59
CA ALA A 377 -7.82 43.38 27.01
C ALA A 377 -8.34 42.83 28.34
N LEU A 378 -7.52 42.80 29.39
CA LEU A 378 -7.98 42.66 30.79
C LEU A 378 -6.81 42.78 31.76
N PHE A 379 -6.30 44.00 31.96
CA PHE A 379 -5.55 44.36 33.17
C PHE A 379 -5.62 45.88 33.37
N LEU A 380 -6.80 46.35 33.79
CA LEU A 380 -7.01 47.64 34.45
C LEU A 380 -8.34 47.55 35.20
N GLN A 381 -8.30 46.84 36.34
CA GLN A 381 -9.18 47.03 37.51
C GLN A 381 -8.80 45.97 38.55
N LEU A 382 -7.82 46.30 39.40
CA LEU A 382 -7.81 46.07 40.85
C LEU A 382 -6.42 46.42 41.40
N VAL A 383 -6.43 47.47 42.23
CA VAL A 383 -5.36 48.10 43.02
C VAL A 383 -4.44 49.07 42.28
#